data_AF-A0A2V9N392-F1
#
_entry.id   AF-A0A2V9N392-F1
#
_cell.length_a   1.000
_cell.length_b   1.000
_cell.length_c   1.000
_cell.angle_alpha   90.00
_cell.angle_beta   90.00
_cell.angle_gamma   90.00
#
_symmetry.space_group_name_H-M   'P 1'
#
loop_
_entity.id
_entity.type
_entity.pdbx_description
1 polymer ?
#
loop_
_entity_poly.entity_id
_entity_poly.type
_entity_poly.pdbx_seq_one_letter_code
_entity_poly.pdbx_strand_id
1 'polypeptide(L)' 'MPKFEECIQRLEKIVEELEQGEVPLEKSLTLFEEGMQLSGSCRKELEEAEGKVEILLKQNGKIQAEPFERSS' A
#
# COMPACT_ATOMS: atom_id res chain seq x y z
N MET A 1 4.26 -8.80 -9.09
CA MET A 1 4.59 -8.29 -7.75
C MET A 1 3.94 -9.24 -6.74
N PRO A 2 4.37 -10.53 -6.73
CA PRO A 2 3.64 -11.57 -6.00
C PRO A 2 3.57 -11.29 -4.49
N LYS A 3 4.61 -10.67 -3.91
CA LYS A 3 4.64 -10.29 -2.49
C LYS A 3 3.60 -9.23 -2.11
N PHE A 4 3.39 -8.23 -2.96
CA PHE A 4 2.36 -7.21 -2.73
C PHE A 4 0.95 -7.81 -2.78
N GLU A 5 0.67 -8.63 -3.80
CA GLU A 5 -0.63 -9.31 -3.95
C GLU A 5 -0.90 -10.26 -2.78
N GLU A 6 0.11 -11.01 -2.33
CA GLU A 6 0.03 -11.87 -1.14
C GLU A 6 -0.24 -11.05 0.14
N CYS A 7 0.41 -9.90 0.30
CA CYS A 7 0.20 -8.97 1.43
C CYS A 7 -1.25 -8.47 1.47
N ILE A 8 -1.79 -8.06 0.32
CA ILE A 8 -3.18 -7.60 0.19
C ILE A 8 -4.17 -8.75 0.47
N GLN A 9 -3.96 -9.93 -0.11
CA GLN A 9 -4.83 -11.08 0.13
C GLN A 9 -4.86 -11.50 1.60
N ARG A 10 -3.73 -11.37 2.31
CA ARG A 10 -3.71 -11.67 3.75
C ARG A 10 -4.44 -10.60 4.56
N LEU A 11 -4.29 -9.32 4.21
CA LEU A 11 -5.04 -8.23 4.82
C LEU A 11 -6.55 -8.40 4.66
N GLU A 12 -7.02 -8.74 3.47
CA GLU A 12 -8.44 -9.02 3.20
C GLU A 12 -8.98 -10.13 4.11
N LYS A 13 -8.25 -11.25 4.22
CA LYS A 13 -8.61 -12.35 5.12
C LYS A 13 -8.65 -11.93 6.59
N ILE A 14 -7.69 -11.11 7.03
CA ILE A 14 -7.68 -10.61 8.41
C ILE A 14 -8.91 -9.74 8.68
N VAL A 15 -9.28 -8.87 7.75
CA VAL A 15 -10.50 -8.06 7.86
C VAL A 15 -11.74 -8.96 7.92
N GLU A 16 -11.86 -9.93 7.02
CA GLU A 16 -12.96 -10.90 7.03
C GLU A 16 -13.04 -11.68 8.36
N GLU A 17 -11.91 -12.16 8.88
CA GLU A 17 -11.85 -12.87 10.16
C GLU A 17 -12.31 -11.96 11.32
N LEU A 18 -11.88 -10.70 11.35
CA LEU A 18 -12.26 -9.73 12.40
C LEU A 18 -13.73 -9.32 12.31
N GLU A 19 -14.29 -9.19 11.11
CA GLU A 19 -15.69 -8.81 10.88
C GLU A 19 -16.69 -9.91 11.24
N GLN A 20 -16.28 -11.18 11.21
CA GLN A 20 -17.13 -12.31 11.61
C GLN A 20 -17.52 -12.28 13.10
N GLY A 21 -16.78 -11.58 13.96
CA GLY A 21 -17.16 -11.33 15.35
C GLY A 21 -17.12 -12.55 16.29
N GLU A 22 -16.81 -13.74 15.78
CA GLU A 22 -16.67 -14.97 16.58
C GLU A 22 -15.24 -15.20 17.10
N VAL A 23 -14.33 -14.25 16.83
CA VAL A 23 -12.91 -14.38 17.16
C VAL A 23 -12.65 -13.99 18.62
N PRO A 24 -11.98 -14.85 19.43
CA PRO A 24 -11.59 -14.52 20.80
C PRO A 24 -10.70 -13.26 20.87
N LEU A 25 -10.82 -12.48 21.95
CA LEU A 25 -10.13 -11.20 22.12
C LEU A 25 -8.60 -11.29 21.86
N GLU A 26 -7.91 -12.25 22.47
CA GLU A 26 -6.47 -12.47 22.24
C GLU A 26 -6.13 -12.70 20.77
N LYS A 27 -6.99 -13.44 20.06
CA LYS A 27 -6.80 -13.71 18.62
C LYS A 27 -7.09 -12.46 17.80
N SER A 28 -8.10 -11.67 18.15
CA SER A 28 -8.39 -10.38 17.50
C SER A 28 -7.24 -9.39 17.65
N LEU A 29 -6.60 -9.33 18.82
CA LEU A 29 -5.39 -8.50 19.03
C LEU A 29 -4.24 -8.97 18.14
N THR A 30 -4.02 -10.28 18.05
CA THR A 30 -2.97 -10.85 17.20
C THR A 30 -3.20 -10.54 15.72
N LEU A 31 -4.45 -10.71 15.25
CA LEU A 31 -4.84 -10.41 13.87
C LEU A 31 -4.70 -8.91 13.56
N PHE A 32 -5.05 -8.04 14.51
CA PHE A 32 -4.89 -6.60 14.37
C PHE A 32 -3.43 -6.19 14.24
N GLU A 33 -2.54 -6.73 15.08
CA GLU A 33 -1.10 -6.49 15.00
C GLU A 33 -0.52 -6.96 13.66
N GLU A 34 -0.91 -8.16 13.20
CA GLU A 34 -0.52 -8.69 11.90
C GLU A 34 -1.00 -7.76 10.76
N GLY A 35 -2.25 -7.32 10.81
CA GLY A 35 -2.83 -6.39 9.84
C GLY A 35 -2.09 -5.04 9.79
N MET A 36 -1.71 -4.49 10.95
CA MET A 36 -0.90 -3.26 10.99
C MET A 36 0.47 -3.44 10.33
N GLN A 37 1.15 -4.56 10.57
CA GLN A 37 2.45 -4.86 9.98
C GLN A 37 2.37 -5.06 8.46
N LEU A 38 1.36 -5.79 7.99
CA LEU A 38 1.12 -6.00 6.57
C LEU A 38 0.79 -4.69 5.86
N SER A 39 -0.10 -3.88 6.43
CA SER A 39 -0.46 -2.56 5.89
C SER A 39 0.78 -1.65 5.72
N GLY A 40 1.64 -1.61 6.73
CA GLY A 40 2.91 -0.86 6.65
C GLY A 40 3.85 -1.40 5.56
N SER A 41 3.92 -2.72 5.39
CA SER A 41 4.76 -3.37 4.38
C SER A 41 4.26 -3.10 2.96
N CYS A 42 2.95 -3.25 2.73
CA CYS A 42 2.28 -2.94 1.48
C CYS A 42 2.49 -1.46 1.10
N ARG A 43 2.36 -0.52 2.05
CA ARG A 43 2.60 0.91 1.80
C ARG A 43 4.04 1.18 1.35
N LYS A 44 5.02 0.58 2.03
CA LYS A 44 6.43 0.72 1.68
C LYS A 44 6.74 0.20 0.28
N GLU A 45 6.16 -0.95 -0.10
CA GLU A 45 6.36 -1.51 -1.44
C GLU A 45 5.77 -0.60 -2.55
N LEU A 46 4.63 0.06 -2.28
CA LEU A 46 4.06 1.07 -3.17
C LEU A 46 4.95 2.30 -3.29
N GLU A 47 5.42 2.86 -2.16
CA GLU A 47 6.33 4.01 -2.14
C GLU A 47 7.61 3.72 -2.94
N GLU A 48 8.18 2.52 -2.82
CA GLU A 48 9.34 2.10 -3.59
C GLU A 48 9.04 1.95 -5.10
N ALA A 49 7.84 1.47 -5.46
CA ALA A 49 7.42 1.35 -6.84
C ALA A 49 7.20 2.73 -7.49
N GLU A 50 6.53 3.64 -6.80
CA GLU A 50 6.32 5.04 -7.23
C GLU A 50 7.66 5.75 -7.45
N GLY A 51 8.59 5.63 -6.50
CA GLY A 51 9.92 6.21 -6.63
C GLY A 51 10.69 5.69 -7.85
N LYS A 52 10.58 4.38 -8.16
CA LYS A 52 11.19 3.81 -9.37
C LYS A 52 10.56 4.38 -10.65
N VAL A 53 9.23 4.54 -10.68
CA VAL A 53 8.52 5.15 -11.82
C VAL A 53 8.97 6.60 -12.02
N GLU A 54 9.06 7.39 -10.96
CA GLU A 54 9.55 8.77 -11.05
C GLU A 54 10.96 8.86 -11.63
N ILE A 55 11.87 8.00 -11.17
CA ILE A 55 13.25 7.96 -11.67
C ILE A 55 13.26 7.64 -13.16
N LEU A 56 12.48 6.64 -13.60
CA LEU A 56 12.39 6.26 -15.01
C LEU A 56 11.82 7.41 -15.87
N LEU A 57 10.79 8.11 -15.40
CA LEU A 57 10.22 9.28 -16.08
C LEU A 57 11.24 10.42 -16.22
N LYS A 58 12.02 10.68 -15.16
CA LYS A 58 13.10 11.68 -15.16
C LYS A 58 14.24 11.27 -16.10
N GLN A 59 14.61 9.99 -16.16
CA GLN A 59 15.68 9.47 -17.02
C GLN A 59 15.31 9.44 -18.51
N ASN A 60 14.03 9.21 -18.85
CA ASN A 60 13.55 9.21 -20.24
C ASN A 60 13.31 10.61 -20.83
N GLY A 61 13.73 11.68 -20.14
CA GLY A 61 13.85 13.03 -20.72
C GLY A 61 12.54 13.72 -21.12
N LYS A 62 11.37 13.26 -20.64
CA LYS A 62 10.07 13.91 -20.89
C LYS A 62 9.38 14.30 -19.58
N ILE A 63 9.88 15.35 -18.95
CA ILE A 63 9.04 16.25 -18.14
C ILE A 63 9.24 17.65 -18.70
N GLN A 64 8.35 18.08 -19.60
CA GLN A 64 8.06 19.50 -19.74
C GLN A 64 6.97 19.80 -18.72
N ALA A 65 7.36 20.40 -17.59
CA ALA A 65 6.41 21.11 -16.76
C ALA A 65 6.03 22.37 -17.53
N GLU A 66 4.81 22.43 -18.06
CA GLU A 66 4.31 23.71 -18.56
C GLU A 66 3.94 24.61 -17.37
N PRO A 67 4.27 25.91 -17.44
CA PRO A 67 3.82 26.86 -16.43
C PRO A 67 2.29 26.85 -16.36
N PHE A 68 1.75 26.63 -15.16
CA PHE A 68 0.35 26.96 -14.91
C PHE A 68 0.21 28.48 -14.97
N GLU A 69 -0.21 29.01 -16.11
CA GLU A 69 -0.62 30.41 -16.21
C GLU A 69 -1.90 30.58 -15.38
N ARG A 70 -1.74 31.18 -14.20
CA ARG A 70 -2.87 31.71 -13.44
C ARG A 70 -3.42 32.89 -14.24
N SER A 71 -4.38 32.63 -15.11
CA SER A 71 -5.15 33.67 -15.76
C SER A 71 -5.83 34.53 -14.69
N SER A 72 -5.44 35.81 -14.71
CA SER A 72 -5.94 36.92 -13.89
C SER A 72 -7.46 37.00 -13.81
#